data_AF-A0A319D192-F1
#
_entry.id   AF-A0A319D192-F1
#
_cell.length_a   1.000
_cell.length_b   1.000
_cell.length_c   1.000
_cell.angle_alpha   90.00
_cell.angle_beta   90.00
_cell.angle_gamma   90.00
#
_symmetry.space_group_name_H-M   'P 1'
#
loop_
_entity.id
_entity.type
_entity.pdbx_description
1 polymer ?
#
loop_
_entity_poly.entity_id
_entity_poly.type
_entity_poly.pdbx_seq_one_letter_code
_entity_poly.pdbx_strand_id
1 'polypeptide(L)'
;MHISSTLALSTTTVLCLLSSSLAIPSSTYSRIDSRDILRPRNWDLRLFSPGCDPNTTSFDLSLWHRQGVSATDGCAALDAGLNASAVDSFSWKSPSTSSQYDLCLYGAGCEAGEGEGDVQVIRSGWEVCVKYTGWRGWGVVAHGGEC
;
A
#
# COMPACT_ATOMS: atom_id res chain seq x y z
N MET A 1 -4.50 59.79 -57.08
CA MET A 1 -5.58 58.95 -56.52
C MET A 1 -6.28 58.28 -57.69
N HIS A 2 -6.20 56.95 -57.80
CA HIS A 2 -7.17 56.02 -58.42
C HIS A 2 -6.49 54.72 -58.92
N ILE A 3 -6.79 53.61 -58.22
CA ILE A 3 -7.21 52.27 -58.69
C ILE A 3 -6.20 51.48 -59.57
N SER A 4 -5.44 50.51 -59.02
CA SER A 4 -5.76 49.06 -58.83
C SER A 4 -6.08 48.31 -60.14
N SER A 5 -5.23 47.38 -60.60
CA SER A 5 -5.24 45.92 -60.32
C SER A 5 -6.54 45.22 -60.79
N THR A 6 -6.57 44.09 -61.50
CA THR A 6 -5.68 42.91 -61.50
C THR A 6 -6.14 41.91 -62.57
N LEU A 7 -5.20 41.10 -63.05
CA LEU A 7 -5.40 39.90 -63.87
C LEU A 7 -6.16 38.79 -63.13
N ALA A 8 -6.95 38.04 -63.89
CA ALA A 8 -7.58 36.79 -63.50
C ALA A 8 -6.55 35.66 -63.36
N LEU A 9 -6.74 34.74 -62.40
CA LEU A 9 -6.47 33.32 -62.63
C LEU A 9 -7.16 32.45 -61.57
N SER A 10 -8.06 31.60 -62.06
CA SER A 10 -8.70 30.48 -61.38
C SER A 10 -7.68 29.42 -60.99
N THR A 11 -7.69 28.99 -59.73
CA THR A 11 -6.91 27.85 -59.24
C THR A 11 -7.78 26.92 -58.40
N THR A 12 -7.96 25.72 -58.95
CA THR A 12 -8.66 24.57 -58.38
C THR A 12 -7.96 24.13 -57.10
N THR A 13 -8.64 24.22 -55.95
CA THR A 13 -8.09 23.75 -54.68
C THR A 13 -8.39 22.27 -54.50
N VAL A 14 -7.34 21.44 -54.54
CA VAL A 14 -7.39 20.01 -54.23
C VAL A 14 -7.55 19.85 -52.71
N LEU A 15 -8.62 19.16 -52.31
CA LEU A 15 -8.95 18.83 -50.93
C LEU A 15 -8.06 17.66 -50.45
N CYS A 16 -6.90 17.96 -49.85
CA CYS A 16 -6.10 16.97 -49.14
C CYS A 16 -6.61 16.82 -47.70
N LEU A 17 -7.41 15.77 -47.45
CA LEU A 17 -7.77 15.30 -46.12
C LEU A 17 -6.50 14.83 -45.40
N LEU A 18 -5.97 15.65 -44.49
CA LEU A 18 -4.96 15.26 -43.52
C LEU A 18 -5.62 14.31 -42.52
N SER A 19 -5.49 13.00 -42.77
CA SER A 19 -5.73 11.97 -41.77
C SER A 19 -4.68 12.11 -40.67
N SER A 20 -5.01 12.90 -39.64
CA SER A 20 -4.26 12.92 -38.39
C SER A 20 -4.47 11.59 -37.69
N SER A 21 -3.62 10.61 -37.98
CA SER A 21 -3.43 9.45 -37.12
C SER A 21 -2.91 9.95 -35.78
N LEU A 22 -3.80 10.18 -34.81
CA LEU A 22 -3.42 10.27 -33.41
C LEU A 22 -2.79 8.93 -33.05
N ALA A 23 -1.46 8.84 -33.14
CA ALA A 23 -0.70 7.87 -32.40
C ALA A 23 -0.92 8.21 -30.92
N ILE A 24 -1.89 7.54 -30.30
CA ILE A 24 -2.08 7.55 -28.86
C ILE A 24 -0.76 7.00 -28.31
N PRO A 25 0.04 7.77 -27.54
CA PRO A 25 1.16 7.17 -26.84
C PRO A 25 0.58 6.09 -25.95
N SER A 26 0.92 4.84 -26.29
CA SER A 26 0.62 3.66 -25.49
C SER A 26 0.93 4.02 -24.06
N SER A 27 -0.10 3.97 -23.23
CA SER A 27 -0.05 4.32 -21.83
C SER A 27 1.19 3.69 -21.23
N THR A 28 2.22 4.49 -20.95
CA THR A 28 3.22 4.11 -19.95
C THR A 28 2.48 4.12 -18.63
N TYR A 29 1.69 3.06 -18.41
CA TYR A 29 1.29 2.62 -17.09
C TYR A 29 2.60 2.28 -16.41
N SER A 30 3.23 3.32 -15.87
CA SER A 30 4.37 3.19 -14.97
C SER A 30 3.99 2.11 -13.99
N ARG A 31 4.76 1.02 -13.93
CA ARG A 31 4.62 0.03 -12.87
C ARG A 31 4.72 0.80 -11.56
N ILE A 32 3.58 1.07 -10.94
CA ILE A 32 3.51 1.68 -9.62
C ILE A 32 4.24 0.66 -8.73
N ASP A 33 5.31 1.11 -8.07
CA ASP A 33 6.02 0.24 -7.14
C ASP A 33 5.01 -0.25 -6.09
N SER A 34 5.05 -1.53 -5.73
CA SER A 34 4.21 -2.05 -4.64
C SER A 34 4.29 -1.17 -3.38
N ARG A 35 5.44 -0.51 -3.13
CA ARG A 35 5.62 0.44 -2.04
C ARG A 35 4.84 1.75 -2.24
N ASP A 36 4.63 2.19 -3.47
CA ASP A 36 3.90 3.42 -3.82
C ASP A 36 2.37 3.25 -3.75
N ILE A 37 1.81 2.09 -4.10
CA ILE A 37 0.37 1.80 -3.89
C ILE A 37 0.03 1.87 -2.39
N LEU A 38 0.99 1.47 -1.57
CA LEU A 38 0.87 1.42 -0.14
C LEU A 38 1.11 2.79 0.53
N ARG A 39 1.29 3.89 -0.20
CA ARG A 39 1.73 5.20 0.36
C ARG A 39 1.05 5.55 1.70
N PRO A 40 1.80 6.11 2.67
CA PRO A 40 1.32 6.21 4.05
C PRO A 40 0.10 7.14 4.19
N ARG A 41 -0.99 6.65 4.81
CA ARG A 41 -2.20 7.44 5.19
C ARG A 41 -2.63 7.09 6.62
N ASN A 42 -2.78 5.78 6.89
CA ASN A 42 -2.99 5.16 8.19
C ASN A 42 -1.95 4.05 8.37
N TRP A 43 -1.70 3.61 9.61
CA TRP A 43 -0.97 2.35 9.80
C TRP A 43 -1.87 1.17 9.37
N ASP A 44 -1.24 0.08 8.93
CA ASP A 44 -1.91 -1.11 8.39
C ASP A 44 -1.15 -2.38 8.77
N LEU A 45 -1.83 -3.35 9.36
CA LEU A 45 -1.31 -4.69 9.67
C LEU A 45 -2.21 -5.74 9.03
N ARG A 46 -1.63 -6.62 8.22
CA ARG A 46 -2.38 -7.64 7.50
C ARG A 46 -1.68 -8.99 7.51
N LEU A 47 -2.45 -10.05 7.76
CA LEU A 47 -1.98 -11.43 7.73
C LEU A 47 -2.55 -12.14 6.50
N PHE A 48 -1.71 -12.92 5.85
CA PHE A 48 -2.00 -13.56 4.57
C PHE A 48 -1.87 -15.08 4.66
N SER A 49 -2.69 -15.77 3.87
CA SER A 49 -2.42 -17.16 3.49
C SER A 49 -1.21 -17.22 2.53
N PRO A 50 -0.71 -18.40 2.16
CA PRO A 50 0.33 -18.52 1.14
C PRO A 50 -0.02 -17.77 -0.15
N GLY A 51 0.97 -17.14 -0.78
CA GLY A 51 0.79 -16.33 -1.99
C GLY A 51 0.67 -14.82 -1.74
N CYS A 52 1.22 -14.33 -0.62
CA CYS A 52 1.18 -12.92 -0.20
C CYS A 52 1.20 -11.91 -1.35
N ASP A 53 0.14 -11.10 -1.40
CA ASP A 53 0.05 -9.93 -2.26
C ASP A 53 -0.38 -8.74 -1.39
N PRO A 54 0.53 -7.81 -1.08
CA PRO A 54 0.21 -6.66 -0.23
C PRO A 54 -0.76 -5.68 -0.90
N ASN A 55 -1.00 -5.80 -2.21
CA ASN A 55 -1.88 -4.92 -2.97
C ASN A 55 -3.28 -5.52 -3.18
N THR A 56 -3.49 -6.79 -2.85
CA THR A 56 -4.79 -7.44 -3.07
C THR A 56 -5.84 -6.90 -2.11
N THR A 57 -7.07 -6.73 -2.55
CA THR A 57 -8.23 -6.58 -1.64
C THR A 57 -8.97 -7.90 -1.47
N SER A 58 -8.49 -8.98 -2.10
CA SER A 58 -9.13 -10.29 -2.04
C SER A 58 -9.12 -10.82 -0.60
N PHE A 59 -10.30 -11.26 -0.16
CA PHE A 59 -10.49 -11.96 1.10
C PHE A 59 -9.92 -13.38 1.05
N ASP A 60 -9.71 -13.95 -0.15
CA ASP A 60 -9.18 -15.31 -0.31
C ASP A 60 -7.73 -15.42 0.17
N LEU A 61 -6.96 -14.32 0.06
CA LEU A 61 -5.56 -14.27 0.49
C LEU A 61 -5.39 -13.59 1.86
N SER A 62 -6.38 -12.81 2.29
CA SER A 62 -6.31 -11.97 3.49
C SER A 62 -7.09 -12.58 4.63
N LEU A 63 -6.38 -13.18 5.57
CA LEU A 63 -6.98 -13.86 6.71
C LEU A 63 -7.37 -12.90 7.83
N TRP A 64 -6.65 -11.78 7.96
CA TRP A 64 -6.92 -10.78 8.98
C TRP A 64 -6.31 -9.43 8.61
N HIS A 65 -6.97 -8.34 9.01
CA HIS A 65 -6.54 -6.98 8.68
C HIS A 65 -6.96 -5.98 9.77
N ARG A 66 -6.05 -5.06 10.12
CA ARG A 66 -6.32 -3.90 10.97
C ARG A 66 -5.66 -2.64 10.42
N GLN A 67 -6.32 -1.50 10.61
CA GLN A 67 -5.87 -0.19 10.16
C GLN A 67 -6.22 0.90 11.21
N GLY A 68 -5.42 1.97 11.34
CA GLY A 68 -5.72 3.04 12.31
C GLY A 68 -4.78 4.26 12.34
N VAL A 69 -5.20 5.33 13.03
CA VAL A 69 -4.51 6.65 13.10
C VAL A 69 -3.86 6.92 14.47
N SER A 70 -4.19 6.12 15.48
CA SER A 70 -3.61 6.20 16.82
C SER A 70 -2.92 4.88 17.19
N ALA A 71 -1.91 4.96 18.07
CA ALA A 71 -1.33 3.81 18.75
C ALA A 71 -2.44 2.92 19.35
N THR A 72 -2.16 1.64 19.50
CA THR A 72 -3.02 0.79 20.33
C THR A 72 -2.81 1.18 21.80
N ASP A 73 -3.82 0.95 22.64
CA ASP A 73 -3.69 1.07 24.09
C ASP A 73 -2.88 -0.12 24.66
N GLY A 74 -1.68 -0.36 24.12
CA GLY A 74 -0.81 -1.47 24.48
C GLY A 74 -1.02 -2.74 23.64
N CYS A 75 -1.12 -3.91 24.27
CA CYS A 75 -1.24 -5.21 23.59
C CYS A 75 -2.70 -5.56 23.25
N ALA A 76 -2.95 -5.88 21.98
CA ALA A 76 -4.19 -6.45 21.49
C ALA A 76 -3.98 -7.91 21.07
N ALA A 77 -4.85 -8.81 21.52
CA ALA A 77 -4.84 -10.19 21.08
C ALA A 77 -5.21 -10.27 19.59
N LEU A 78 -4.65 -11.26 18.88
CA LEU A 78 -5.20 -11.66 17.59
C LEU A 78 -6.64 -12.14 17.78
N ASP A 79 -7.48 -11.89 16.77
CA ASP A 79 -8.89 -12.28 16.81
C ASP A 79 -9.02 -13.80 17.04
N ALA A 80 -9.86 -14.21 17.99
CA ALA A 80 -10.06 -15.62 18.33
C ALA A 80 -10.64 -16.44 17.15
N GLY A 81 -11.28 -15.79 16.18
CA GLY A 81 -11.75 -16.41 14.94
C GLY A 81 -10.68 -16.59 13.87
N LEU A 82 -9.48 -16.03 14.05
CA LEU A 82 -8.38 -16.19 13.10
C LEU A 82 -7.81 -17.61 13.18
N ASN A 83 -7.84 -18.34 12.06
CA ASN A 83 -7.08 -19.57 11.92
C ASN A 83 -5.58 -19.25 11.73
N ALA A 84 -4.86 -19.03 12.84
CA ALA A 84 -3.43 -18.71 12.82
C ALA A 84 -2.57 -19.76 12.10
N SER A 85 -3.00 -21.03 12.07
CA SER A 85 -2.27 -22.10 11.35
C SER A 85 -2.30 -21.95 9.83
N ALA A 86 -3.28 -21.20 9.30
CA ALA A 86 -3.37 -20.90 7.87
C ALA A 86 -2.53 -19.69 7.46
N VAL A 87 -2.01 -18.92 8.43
CA VAL A 87 -1.22 -17.73 8.16
C VAL A 87 0.20 -18.13 7.74
N ASP A 88 0.61 -17.64 6.58
CA ASP A 88 1.96 -17.82 6.06
C ASP A 88 2.85 -16.62 6.37
N SER A 89 2.34 -15.41 6.13
CA SER A 89 3.09 -14.16 6.19
C SER A 89 2.22 -12.99 6.63
N PHE A 90 2.86 -11.87 6.95
CA PHE A 90 2.19 -10.61 7.27
C PHE A 90 2.88 -9.43 6.60
N SER A 91 2.16 -8.32 6.47
CA SER A 91 2.71 -7.03 6.07
C SER A 91 2.32 -5.96 7.09
N TRP A 92 3.25 -5.05 7.34
CA TRP A 92 3.10 -3.91 8.24
C TRP A 92 3.41 -2.62 7.51
N LYS A 93 2.63 -1.59 7.79
CA LYS A 93 2.87 -0.24 7.32
C LYS A 93 2.57 0.76 8.42
N SER A 94 3.48 1.70 8.61
CA SER A 94 3.31 2.92 9.40
C SER A 94 2.66 4.05 8.58
N PRO A 95 1.94 5.01 9.19
CA PRO A 95 1.16 6.04 8.50
C PRO A 95 1.97 7.18 7.89
N SER A 96 3.23 7.39 8.31
CA SER A 96 4.21 8.25 7.64
C SER A 96 5.60 8.05 8.26
N THR A 97 6.62 8.68 7.66
CA THR A 97 7.97 8.76 8.24
C THR A 97 8.10 9.86 9.31
N SER A 98 7.23 10.87 9.29
CA SER A 98 7.23 11.96 10.27
C SER A 98 6.40 11.67 11.52
N SER A 99 5.50 10.70 11.42
CA SER A 99 4.61 10.21 12.48
C SER A 99 4.65 8.69 12.47
N GLN A 100 5.87 8.17 12.52
CA GLN A 100 6.12 6.74 12.41
C GLN A 100 5.67 6.02 13.67
N TYR A 101 5.13 4.82 13.48
CA TYR A 101 4.82 3.89 14.55
C TYR A 101 5.63 2.60 14.37
N ASP A 102 5.94 1.97 15.48
CA ASP A 102 6.57 0.66 15.55
C ASP A 102 5.53 -0.39 15.89
N LEU A 103 5.74 -1.60 15.37
CA LEU A 103 4.87 -2.74 15.61
C LEU A 103 5.53 -3.71 16.59
N CYS A 104 4.92 -3.90 17.74
CA CYS A 104 5.24 -4.90 18.74
C CYS A 104 4.49 -6.20 18.42
N LEU A 105 5.18 -7.33 18.44
CA LEU A 105 4.63 -8.66 18.19
C LEU A 105 4.90 -9.53 19.41
N TYR A 106 3.84 -9.90 20.12
CA TYR A 106 3.94 -10.61 21.40
C TYR A 106 3.72 -12.12 21.18
N GLY A 107 4.77 -12.91 21.40
CA GLY A 107 4.76 -14.37 21.22
C GLY A 107 3.74 -15.07 22.13
N ALA A 108 3.75 -14.73 23.41
CA ALA A 108 2.84 -15.29 24.41
C ALA A 108 1.39 -14.79 24.26
N GLY A 109 1.16 -13.71 23.51
CA GLY A 109 -0.09 -12.96 23.52
C GLY A 109 -0.16 -11.96 24.68
N CYS A 110 -1.35 -11.42 24.95
CA CYS A 110 -1.50 -10.33 25.93
C CYS A 110 -1.81 -10.80 27.35
N GLU A 111 -2.00 -12.10 27.57
CA GLU A 111 -2.37 -12.63 28.90
C GLU A 111 -1.17 -12.78 29.85
N ALA A 112 0.05 -12.75 29.33
CA ALA A 112 1.26 -12.74 30.13
C ALA A 112 1.59 -11.35 30.69
N GLY A 113 0.87 -10.29 30.29
CA GLY A 113 1.29 -8.90 30.50
C GLY A 113 2.09 -8.37 29.31
N GLU A 114 2.07 -7.06 29.11
CA GLU A 114 2.86 -6.38 28.07
C GLU A 114 4.35 -6.55 28.36
N GLY A 115 5.13 -7.00 27.37
CA GLY A 115 6.57 -7.22 27.52
C GLY A 115 6.99 -8.56 28.15
N GLU A 116 6.05 -9.42 28.57
CA GLU A 116 6.39 -10.71 29.19
C GLU A 116 6.45 -11.84 28.13
N GLY A 117 7.66 -12.36 27.88
CA GLY A 117 7.94 -13.41 26.88
C GLY A 117 8.75 -12.92 25.68
N ASP A 118 8.71 -13.66 24.56
CA ASP A 118 9.36 -13.23 23.30
C ASP A 118 8.56 -12.09 22.67
N VAL A 119 9.20 -10.92 22.53
CA VAL A 119 8.63 -9.75 21.86
C VAL A 119 9.53 -9.34 20.71
N GLN A 120 8.95 -9.33 19.51
CA GLN A 120 9.63 -8.86 18.31
C GLN A 120 9.12 -7.46 17.95
N VAL A 121 10.03 -6.58 17.53
CA VAL A 121 9.67 -5.19 17.23
C VAL A 121 10.10 -4.81 15.82
N ILE A 122 9.16 -4.34 15.02
CA ILE A 122 9.43 -3.79 13.69
C ILE A 122 9.55 -2.28 13.80
N ARG A 123 10.78 -1.79 13.69
CA ARG A 123 11.16 -0.37 13.78
C ARG A 123 11.28 0.32 12.42
N SER A 124 11.30 -0.44 11.32
CA SER A 124 11.45 0.08 9.96
C SER A 124 10.22 0.88 9.49
N GLY A 125 9.08 0.71 10.19
CA GLY A 125 7.80 1.30 9.82
C GLY A 125 7.20 0.73 8.55
N TRP A 126 7.84 -0.27 7.93
CA TRP A 126 7.39 -0.83 6.67
C TRP A 126 7.99 -2.20 6.42
N GLU A 127 7.14 -3.22 6.40
CA GLU A 127 7.52 -4.60 6.13
C GLU A 127 6.50 -5.26 5.22
N VAL A 128 6.97 -6.02 4.24
CA VAL A 128 6.11 -6.62 3.20
C VAL A 128 6.36 -8.11 3.14
N CYS A 129 5.29 -8.89 3.29
CA CYS A 129 5.29 -10.35 3.18
C CYS A 129 6.36 -11.03 4.05
N VAL A 130 6.51 -10.56 5.28
CA VAL A 130 7.43 -11.16 6.26
C VAL A 130 6.81 -12.46 6.76
N LYS A 131 7.65 -13.49 6.93
CA LYS A 131 7.21 -14.80 7.41
C LYS A 131 6.55 -14.65 8.78
N TYR A 132 5.35 -15.22 8.93
CA TYR A 132 4.65 -15.26 10.21
C TYR A 132 5.27 -16.33 11.11
N THR A 133 5.60 -15.96 12.34
CA THR A 133 6.34 -16.78 13.32
C THR A 133 5.47 -17.27 14.48
N GLY A 134 4.15 -17.00 14.44
CA GLY A 134 3.21 -17.53 15.43
C GLY A 134 2.95 -16.62 16.64
N TRP A 135 3.26 -15.32 16.56
CA TRP A 135 2.91 -14.36 17.60
C TRP A 135 1.38 -14.27 17.79
N ARG A 136 0.93 -14.09 19.03
CA ARG A 136 -0.48 -14.20 19.42
C ARG A 136 -1.09 -12.86 19.82
N GLY A 137 -0.25 -11.86 20.06
CA GLY A 137 -0.65 -10.49 20.33
C GLY A 137 0.15 -9.52 19.49
N TRP A 138 -0.36 -8.31 19.34
CA TRP A 138 0.29 -7.23 18.61
C TRP A 138 0.00 -5.90 19.28
N GLY A 139 0.86 -4.91 19.07
CA GLY A 139 0.65 -3.55 19.57
C GLY A 139 1.34 -2.55 18.66
N VAL A 140 0.80 -1.35 18.58
CA VAL A 140 1.35 -0.26 17.77
C VAL A 140 1.70 0.87 18.72
N VAL A 141 2.98 1.23 18.77
CA VAL A 141 3.51 2.25 19.66
C VAL A 141 4.20 3.34 18.87
N ALA A 142 4.31 4.54 19.44
CA ALA A 142 5.06 5.63 18.82
C ALA A 142 6.49 5.16 18.50
N HIS A 143 7.08 5.66 17.42
CA HIS A 143 8.44 5.25 17.04
C HIS A 143 9.44 5.45 18.18
N GLY A 144 10.23 4.41 18.46
CA GLY A 144 11.16 4.35 19.59
C GLY A 144 10.51 4.04 20.94
N GLY A 145 9.19 3.91 21.00
CA GLY A 145 8.43 3.55 22.20
C GLY A 145 8.71 2.12 22.66
N GLU A 146 8.29 1.85 23.90
CA GLU A 146 8.43 0.54 24.52
C GLU A 146 7.36 -0.43 24.04
N CYS A 147 7.76 -1.71 24.00
CA CYS A 147 6.93 -2.89 23.98
C CYS A 147 7.30 -3.69 25.26
#